data_AF-A0A0F3RAX6-F1
#
_entry.id   AF-A0A0F3RAX6-F1
#
_cell.length_a   1.000
_cell.length_b   1.000
_cell.length_c   1.000
_cell.angle_alpha   90.00
_cell.angle_beta   90.00
_cell.angle_gamma   90.00
#
_symmetry.space_group_name_H-M   'P 1'
#
loop_
_entity.id
_entity.type
_entity.pdbx_description
1 polymer ?
#
loop_
_entity_poly.entity_id
_entity_poly.type
_entity_poly.pdbx_seq_one_letter_code
_entity_poly.pdbx_strand_id
1 'polypeptide(L)' 'MVKVAIVYYSGYGHTAKVAEELNKSVKEAGANVSIIQINKDKPENIDWDLLDNADAIISNLYG' A
#
# COMPACT_ATOMS: atom_id res chain seq x y z
N MET A 1 14.61 -10.19 -3.68
CA MET A 1 14.30 -8.75 -3.73
C MET A 1 13.23 -8.50 -2.68
N VAL A 2 13.41 -7.50 -1.81
CA VAL A 2 12.46 -7.22 -0.72
C VAL A 2 11.10 -6.87 -1.30
N LYS A 3 10.02 -7.45 -0.77
CA LYS A 3 8.63 -7.18 -1.15
C LYS A 3 7.99 -6.25 -0.12
N VAL A 4 7.52 -5.09 -0.58
CA VAL A 4 6.86 -4.09 0.26
C VAL A 4 5.42 -3.94 -0.19
N ALA A 5 4.49 -4.04 0.76
CA ALA A 5 3.08 -3.70 0.52
C ALA A 5 2.78 -2.30 1.09
N ILE A 6 2.20 -1.43 0.26
CA ILE A 6 1.69 -0.12 0.67
C ILE A 6 0.18 -0.22 0.75
N VAL A 7 -0.37 -0.12 1.95
CA VAL A 7 -1.81 -0.24 2.20
C VAL A 7 -2.34 1.11 2.64
N TYR A 8 -3.36 1.64 1.96
CA TYR A 8 -3.92 2.93 2.34
C TYR A 8 -5.42 3.04 2.13
N TYR A 9 -6.06 3.92 2.91
CA TYR A 9 -7.39 4.43 2.62
C TYR A 9 -7.29 5.87 2.10
N SER A 10 -8.11 6.23 1.12
CA SER A 10 -8.16 7.59 0.57
C SER A 10 -9.57 7.94 0.16
N GLY A 11 -10.26 8.77 0.95
CA GLY A 11 -11.59 9.29 0.60
C GLY A 11 -11.55 10.42 -0.42
N TYR A 12 -10.59 11.34 -0.29
CA TYR A 12 -10.48 12.56 -1.11
C TYR A 12 -9.25 12.60 -2.04
N GLY A 13 -8.43 11.55 -2.08
CA GLY A 13 -7.27 11.45 -2.98
C GLY A 13 -5.93 11.88 -2.39
N HIS A 14 -5.88 12.59 -1.26
CA HIS A 14 -4.62 13.04 -0.65
C HIS A 14 -3.67 11.88 -0.32
N THR A 15 -4.18 10.83 0.33
CA THR A 15 -3.37 9.67 0.72
C THR A 15 -2.92 8.86 -0.49
N ALA A 16 -3.69 8.87 -1.59
CA ALA A 16 -3.28 8.20 -2.83
C ALA A 16 -1.99 8.82 -3.39
N LYS A 17 -1.86 10.16 -3.36
CA LYS A 17 -0.64 10.85 -3.79
C LYS A 17 0.57 10.50 -2.92
N VAL A 18 0.37 10.34 -1.62
CA VAL A 18 1.43 9.87 -0.70
C VAL A 18 1.85 8.44 -1.03
N ALA A 19 0.89 7.55 -1.32
CA ALA A 19 1.17 6.17 -1.71
C ALA A 19 1.95 6.08 -3.04
N GLU A 20 1.65 6.96 -3.99
CA GLU A 20 2.41 7.07 -5.25
C GLU A 20 3.87 7.45 -5.03
N GLU A 21 4.13 8.45 -4.18
CA GLU A 21 5.51 8.87 -3.86
C GLU A 21 6.26 7.78 -3.09
N LEU A 22 5.61 7.11 -2.12
CA LEU A 22 6.19 5.97 -1.42
C LEU A 22 6.57 4.84 -2.40
N ASN A 23 5.71 4.53 -3.36
CA ASN A 23 5.99 3.54 -4.39
C ASN A 23 7.24 3.88 -5.21
N LYS A 24 7.46 5.17 -5.55
CA LYS A 24 8.69 5.60 -6.24
C LYS A 24 9.91 5.39 -5.35
N SER A 25 9.89 5.90 -4.12
CA SER A 25 11.04 5.82 -3.20
C SER A 25 11.42 4.38 -2.87
N VAL A 26 10.45 3.49 -2.68
CA VAL A 26 10.72 2.07 -2.37
C VAL A 26 11.30 1.35 -3.60
N LYS A 27 10.84 1.67 -4.81
CA LYS A 27 11.43 1.15 -6.05
C LYS A 27 12.85 1.66 -6.27
N GLU A 28 13.12 2.93 -5.99
CA GLU A 28 14.46 3.52 -6.03
C GLU A 28 15.42 2.83 -5.04
N ALA A 29 14.92 2.38 -3.90
CA ALA A 29 15.64 1.57 -2.94
C ALA A 29 15.84 0.09 -3.39
N GLY A 30 15.35 -0.30 -4.57
CA GLY A 30 15.56 -1.64 -5.15
C GLY A 30 14.60 -2.71 -4.64
N ALA A 31 13.46 -2.34 -4.04
CA ALA A 31 12.43 -3.26 -3.58
C ALA A 31 11.25 -3.37 -4.58
N ASN A 32 10.52 -4.48 -4.51
CA ASN A 32 9.28 -4.67 -5.26
C ASN A 32 8.09 -4.13 -4.45
N VAL A 33 7.25 -3.31 -5.07
CA VAL A 33 6.09 -2.69 -4.40
C VAL A 33 4.78 -3.21 -4.95
N SER A 34 3.87 -3.52 -4.02
CA SER A 34 2.45 -3.69 -4.29
C SER A 34 1.66 -2.60 -3.57
N ILE A 35 0.70 -1.98 -4.25
CA ILE A 35 -0.15 -0.92 -3.69
C ILE A 35 -1.57 -1.47 -3.54
N ILE A 36 -2.12 -1.34 -2.33
CA ILE A 36 -3.48 -1.78 -1.99
C ILE A 36 -4.25 -0.59 -1.44
N GLN A 37 -5.29 -0.18 -2.17
CA GLN A 37 -6.25 0.81 -1.68
C GLN A 37 -7.42 0.11 -1.00
N ILE A 38 -7.64 0.41 0.27
CA ILE A 38 -8.80 -0.04 1.03
C ILE A 38 -10.02 0.77 0.63
N ASN A 39 -11.15 0.09 0.50
CA ASN A 39 -12.46 0.69 0.42
C ASN A 39 -13.20 0.43 1.74
N LYS A 40 -13.58 1.49 2.46
CA LYS A 40 -14.31 1.38 3.74
C LYS A 40 -15.64 0.63 3.63
N ASP A 41 -16.26 0.67 2.46
CA ASP A 41 -17.57 0.06 2.20
C ASP A 41 -17.42 -1.39 1.69
N LYS A 42 -16.19 -1.83 1.40
CA LYS A 42 -15.85 -3.18 0.92
C LYS A 42 -14.51 -3.68 1.49
N PRO A 43 -14.39 -3.83 2.83
CA PRO A 43 -13.15 -4.24 3.48
C PRO A 43 -12.69 -5.66 3.11
N GLU A 44 -13.59 -6.50 2.58
CA GLU A 44 -13.32 -7.86 2.13
C GLU A 44 -12.43 -7.93 0.88
N ASN A 45 -12.25 -6.83 0.14
CA ASN A 45 -11.42 -6.79 -1.08
C ASN A 45 -9.92 -6.62 -0.80
N ILE A 46 -9.50 -6.77 0.45
CA ILE A 46 -8.08 -6.75 0.80
C ILE A 46 -7.47 -8.11 0.43
N ASP A 47 -6.41 -8.08 -0.37
CA ASP A 47 -5.62 -9.27 -0.71
C ASP A 47 -4.72 -9.65 0.49
N TRP A 48 -5.27 -10.48 1.38
CA TRP A 48 -4.59 -10.92 2.59
C TRP A 48 -3.37 -11.80 2.30
N ASP A 49 -3.39 -12.59 1.24
CA ASP A 49 -2.27 -13.45 0.85
C ASP A 49 -1.07 -12.60 0.41
N LEU A 50 -1.31 -11.50 -0.32
CA LEU A 50 -0.26 -10.56 -0.69
C LEU A 50 0.40 -9.92 0.55
N LEU A 51 -0.41 -9.55 1.56
CA LEU A 51 0.10 -8.98 2.80
C LEU A 51 0.92 -9.99 3.60
N ASP A 52 0.45 -11.23 3.72
CA ASP A 52 1.15 -12.31 4.42
C ASP A 52 2.51 -12.65 3.76
N ASN A 53 2.58 -12.49 2.44
CA ASN A 53 3.80 -12.72 1.66
C ASN A 53 4.76 -11.51 1.57
N ALA A 54 4.42 -10.36 2.17
CA ALA A 54 5.26 -9.16 2.13
C ALA A 54 6.35 -9.21 3.22
N ASP A 55 7.55 -8.76 2.88
CA ASP A 55 8.66 -8.63 3.85
C ASP A 55 8.46 -7.39 4.75
N ALA A 56 7.72 -6.38 4.27
CA ALA A 56 7.35 -5.19 5.01
C ALA A 56 6.00 -4.62 4.56
N ILE A 57 5.28 -3.99 5.49
CA ILE A 57 3.99 -3.33 5.23
C ILE A 57 4.07 -1.88 5.70
N ILE A 58 3.70 -0.94 4.83
CA ILE A 58 3.51 0.48 5.13
C ILE A 58 2.02 0.77 5.07
N SER A 59 1.41 1.13 6.21
CA SER A 59 -0.03 1.38 6.28
C SER A 59 -0.36 2.83 6.61
N ASN A 60 -1.23 3.47 5.83
CA ASN A 60 -1.86 4.74 6.18
C ASN A 60 -3.38 4.65 6.06
N LEU A 61 -4.04 4.53 7.22
CA LEU A 61 -5.47 4.31 7.33
C LEU A 61 -6.23 5.56 7.83
N TYR A 62 -5.52 6.65 8.11
CA TYR A 62 -6.09 7.87 8.66
C TYR A 62 -6.21 8.93 7.58
N GLY A 63 -7.45 9.33 7.27
CA GLY A 63 -7.79 10.37 6.28
C GLY A 63 -9.25 10.75 6.37
#